data_AF-A0A072NAA3-F1
#
_entry.id   AF-A0A072NAA3-F1
#
_cell.length_a   1.000
_cell.length_b   1.000
_cell.length_c   1.000
_cell.angle_alpha   90.00
_cell.angle_beta   90.00
_cell.angle_gamma   90.00
#
_symmetry.space_group_name_H-M   'P 1'
#
loop_
_entity.id
_entity.type
_entity.pdbx_description
1 polymer ?
#
loop_
_entity_poly.entity_id
_entity_poly.type
_entity_poly.pdbx_seq_one_letter_code
_entity_poly.pdbx_strand_id
1 'polypeptide(L)'
;MPGPLLSPLPLPDWPTQEATPAALPGAAGLLLPHDGGPVADVRERPDRWALLKLAAAALRGGVPTLAWGTGAALAGRALGARVHPGGPAGDWAETPRGAVVHTWEGERPLHWTHGTLVAWAGPTLPPELRASFLAGLEEAPPRLPATPLEAVGGEAALRPLLADFYARARADALLGPVFAAHVADWEAHLERVTAFWVTVLGGGPAWRGNLNPIHAGLGLRGEHLERWLALFGEAARAHLPPGAADLLLARTGAMGARLGNRARPGRVG
;
A
#
# COMPACT_ATOMS: atom_id res chain seq x y z
N MET A 1 4.01 19.69 -4.24
CA MET A 1 2.79 20.19 -3.59
C MET A 1 2.27 19.06 -2.70
N PRO A 2 1.80 19.33 -1.48
CA PRO A 2 1.13 18.31 -0.68
C PRO A 2 -0.03 17.72 -1.48
N GLY A 3 -0.27 16.42 -1.31
CA GLY A 3 -1.36 15.71 -1.95
C GLY A 3 -2.75 16.21 -1.55
N PRO A 4 -3.83 15.61 -2.08
CA PRO A 4 -5.17 15.92 -1.62
C PRO A 4 -5.41 15.40 -0.20
N LEU A 5 -6.33 16.04 0.52
CA LEU A 5 -7.02 15.42 1.64
C LEU A 5 -8.01 14.39 1.09
N LEU A 6 -8.03 13.20 1.68
CA LEU A 6 -8.93 12.14 1.30
C LEU A 6 -10.01 11.95 2.36
N SER A 7 -11.22 11.60 1.94
CA SER A 7 -12.31 11.19 2.84
C SER A 7 -13.14 10.07 2.21
N PRO A 8 -13.59 9.07 2.99
CA PRO A 8 -14.50 8.04 2.48
C PRO A 8 -15.93 8.56 2.24
N LEU A 9 -16.26 9.74 2.77
CA LEU A 9 -17.56 10.39 2.63
C LEU A 9 -17.40 11.84 2.19
N PRO A 10 -18.34 12.42 1.43
CA PRO A 10 -18.32 13.84 1.12
C PRO A 10 -18.37 14.69 2.39
N LEU A 11 -17.44 15.65 2.50
CA LEU A 11 -17.38 16.61 3.60
C LEU A 11 -17.48 18.03 3.03
N PRO A 12 -18.69 18.64 3.00
CA PRO A 12 -18.91 19.93 2.34
C PRO A 12 -17.97 21.06 2.79
N ASP A 13 -17.58 21.04 4.06
CA ASP A 13 -16.70 22.05 4.65
C ASP A 13 -15.21 21.75 4.48
N TRP A 14 -14.85 20.71 3.70
CA TRP A 14 -13.48 20.27 3.51
C TRP A 14 -13.13 20.08 2.02
N PRO A 15 -11.93 20.47 1.57
CA PRO A 15 -11.47 20.24 0.21
C PRO A 15 -10.98 18.79 0.03
N THR A 16 -11.89 17.82 0.11
CA THR A 16 -11.55 16.39 0.04
C THR A 16 -11.78 15.76 -1.32
N GLN A 17 -10.96 14.77 -1.67
CA GLN A 17 -11.22 13.80 -2.73
C GLN A 17 -11.65 12.45 -2.14
N GLU A 18 -12.23 11.59 -2.98
CA GLU A 18 -12.65 10.25 -2.56
C GLU A 18 -11.46 9.41 -2.09
N ALA A 19 -11.57 8.84 -0.89
CA ALA A 19 -10.53 7.99 -0.34
C ALA A 19 -10.59 6.58 -0.94
N THR A 20 -9.56 6.22 -1.70
CA THR A 20 -9.34 4.85 -2.18
C THR A 20 -7.96 4.35 -1.73
N PRO A 21 -7.76 3.02 -1.60
CA PRO A 21 -6.43 2.47 -1.29
C PRO A 21 -5.33 2.94 -2.24
N ALA A 22 -5.67 3.15 -3.53
CA ALA A 22 -4.72 3.61 -4.54
C ALA A 22 -4.32 5.09 -4.38
N ALA A 23 -5.18 5.92 -3.78
CA ALA A 23 -4.91 7.34 -3.57
C ALA A 23 -4.06 7.62 -2.32
N LEU A 24 -4.00 6.70 -1.35
CA LEU A 24 -3.29 6.90 -0.07
C LEU A 24 -1.80 7.27 -0.20
N PRO A 25 -0.99 6.65 -1.09
CA PRO A 25 0.43 6.99 -1.17
C PRO A 25 0.71 8.46 -1.52
N GLY A 26 -0.21 9.08 -2.27
CA GLY A 26 -0.10 10.47 -2.69
C GLY A 26 -0.91 11.45 -1.84
N ALA A 27 -1.56 11.01 -0.77
CA ALA A 27 -2.44 11.86 0.04
C ALA A 27 -1.65 12.77 1.00
N ALA A 28 -2.14 13.99 1.22
CA ALA A 28 -1.67 14.82 2.33
C ALA A 28 -2.19 14.31 3.68
N GLY A 29 -3.41 13.78 3.69
CA GLY A 29 -4.00 13.18 4.89
C GLY A 29 -5.31 12.47 4.60
N LEU A 30 -5.76 11.66 5.55
CA LEU A 30 -7.04 10.96 5.53
C LEU A 30 -7.95 11.51 6.63
N LEU A 31 -9.18 11.86 6.27
CA LEU A 31 -10.24 12.20 7.20
C LEU A 31 -11.16 10.99 7.37
N LEU A 32 -11.40 10.58 8.61
CA LEU A 32 -12.33 9.51 8.96
C LEU A 32 -13.48 10.12 9.78
N PRO A 33 -14.54 10.58 9.10
CA PRO A 33 -15.64 11.27 9.77
C PRO A 33 -16.52 10.34 10.59
N HIS A 34 -17.29 10.93 11.50
CA HIS A 34 -18.45 10.28 12.07
C HIS A 34 -19.54 10.08 11.02
N ASP A 35 -20.06 8.86 10.93
CA ASP A 35 -21.08 8.45 9.96
C ASP A 35 -22.21 7.60 10.57
N GLY A 36 -22.20 7.41 11.90
CA GLY A 36 -23.21 6.69 12.66
C GLY A 36 -23.26 5.17 12.45
N GLY A 37 -22.42 4.58 11.59
CA GLY A 37 -22.49 3.15 11.33
C GLY A 37 -21.70 2.29 12.32
N PRO A 38 -21.97 0.97 12.35
CA PRO A 38 -21.40 0.07 13.33
C PRO A 38 -19.91 -0.16 13.09
N VAL A 39 -19.16 -0.24 14.18
CA VAL A 39 -17.72 -0.49 14.18
C VAL A 39 -17.37 -1.75 14.95
N ALA A 40 -18.14 -2.16 15.96
CA ALA A 40 -17.89 -3.39 16.70
C ALA A 40 -18.20 -4.64 15.85
N ASP A 41 -19.37 -4.67 15.21
CA ASP A 41 -19.79 -5.77 14.34
C ASP A 41 -19.78 -5.38 12.86
N VAL A 42 -18.92 -6.04 12.09
CA VAL A 42 -18.76 -5.81 10.64
C VAL A 42 -18.84 -7.11 9.84
N ARG A 43 -19.19 -8.23 10.48
CA ARG A 43 -19.04 -9.58 9.92
C ARG A 43 -19.86 -9.82 8.65
N GLU A 44 -20.85 -8.99 8.37
CA GLU A 44 -21.69 -9.06 7.17
C GLU A 44 -21.84 -7.68 6.52
N ARG A 45 -20.84 -6.80 6.70
CA ARG A 45 -20.89 -5.39 6.27
C ARG A 45 -19.70 -5.07 5.35
N PRO A 46 -19.80 -5.34 4.05
CA PRO A 46 -18.69 -5.17 3.12
C PRO A 46 -18.22 -3.72 3.01
N ASP A 47 -19.14 -2.76 3.14
CA ASP A 47 -18.86 -1.32 3.24
C ASP A 47 -17.95 -1.02 4.45
N ARG A 48 -18.30 -1.55 5.63
CA ARG A 48 -17.52 -1.35 6.86
C ARG A 48 -16.16 -2.04 6.80
N TRP A 49 -16.12 -3.22 6.21
CA TRP A 49 -14.86 -3.91 5.98
C TRP A 49 -13.93 -3.14 5.04
N ALA A 50 -14.48 -2.52 3.99
CA ALA A 50 -13.71 -1.67 3.09
C ALA A 50 -13.13 -0.44 3.83
N LEU A 51 -13.93 0.23 4.65
CA LEU A 51 -13.48 1.36 5.47
C LEU A 51 -12.40 0.95 6.47
N LEU A 52 -12.57 -0.18 7.16
CA LEU A 52 -11.57 -0.69 8.10
C LEU A 52 -10.23 -0.98 7.38
N LYS A 53 -10.28 -1.58 6.19
CA LYS A 53 -9.08 -1.82 5.37
C LYS A 53 -8.41 -0.52 4.93
N LEU A 54 -9.19 0.48 4.52
CA LEU A 54 -8.70 1.80 4.14
C LEU A 54 -8.00 2.49 5.32
N ALA A 55 -8.65 2.55 6.49
CA ALA A 55 -8.07 3.12 7.70
C ALA A 55 -6.77 2.39 8.09
N ALA A 56 -6.78 1.06 8.10
CA ALA A 56 -5.60 0.28 8.43
C ALA A 56 -4.45 0.47 7.41
N ALA A 57 -4.76 0.65 6.12
CA ALA A 57 -3.76 0.96 5.10
C ALA A 57 -3.15 2.35 5.30
N ALA A 58 -3.97 3.36 5.57
CA ALA A 58 -3.50 4.72 5.83
C ALA A 58 -2.57 4.78 7.04
N LEU A 59 -2.97 4.17 8.16
CA LEU A 59 -2.17 4.14 9.39
C LEU A 59 -0.85 3.38 9.21
N ARG A 60 -0.85 2.24 8.49
CA ARG A 60 0.40 1.52 8.16
C ARG A 60 1.31 2.32 7.22
N GLY A 61 0.73 3.08 6.30
CA GLY A 61 1.47 3.95 5.38
C GLY A 61 1.95 5.26 6.01
N GLY A 62 1.62 5.51 7.29
CA GLY A 62 1.96 6.74 8.00
C GLY A 62 1.24 7.97 7.46
N VAL A 63 0.12 7.79 6.74
CA VAL A 63 -0.68 8.90 6.23
C VAL A 63 -1.28 9.64 7.43
N PRO A 64 -1.02 10.96 7.59
CA PRO A 64 -1.64 11.76 8.62
C PRO A 64 -3.16 11.57 8.61
N THR A 65 -3.73 11.22 9.75
CA THR A 65 -5.15 10.84 9.82
C THR A 65 -5.85 11.64 10.91
N LEU A 66 -7.01 12.20 10.58
CA LEU A 66 -7.91 12.83 11.55
C LEU A 66 -9.22 12.05 11.59
N ALA A 67 -9.56 11.52 12.77
CA ALA A 67 -10.72 10.65 12.94
C ALA A 67 -11.65 11.18 14.04
N TRP A 68 -12.97 11.14 13.82
CA TRP A 68 -13.93 11.50 14.87
C TRP A 68 -15.18 10.62 14.92
N GLY A 69 -15.81 10.54 16.09
CA GLY A 69 -16.97 9.68 16.37
C GLY A 69 -16.71 8.22 15.99
N THR A 70 -17.59 7.66 15.14
CA THR A 70 -17.42 6.30 14.60
C THR A 70 -16.13 6.13 13.80
N GLY A 71 -15.61 7.19 13.16
CA GLY A 71 -14.30 7.17 12.51
C GLY A 71 -13.15 6.98 13.51
N ALA A 72 -13.22 7.58 14.70
CA ALA A 72 -12.23 7.39 15.77
C ALA A 72 -12.25 5.95 16.29
N ALA A 73 -13.45 5.38 16.47
CA ALA A 73 -13.61 3.97 16.83
C ALA A 73 -13.05 3.03 15.77
N LEU A 74 -13.27 3.35 14.48
CA LEU A 74 -12.75 2.57 13.35
C LEU A 74 -11.22 2.60 13.30
N ALA A 75 -10.62 3.77 13.54
CA ALA A 75 -9.18 3.92 13.63
C ALA A 75 -8.59 3.14 14.81
N GLY A 76 -9.24 3.19 15.99
CA GLY A 76 -8.86 2.39 17.14
C GLY A 76 -8.92 0.88 16.84
N ARG A 77 -9.99 0.43 16.18
CA ARG A 77 -10.13 -0.97 15.74
C ARG A 77 -9.04 -1.38 14.75
N ALA A 78 -8.69 -0.50 13.81
CA ALA A 78 -7.61 -0.73 12.85
C ALA A 78 -6.24 -0.92 13.53
N LEU A 79 -6.04 -0.31 14.70
CA LEU A 79 -4.88 -0.48 15.58
C LEU A 79 -5.02 -1.66 16.55
N GLY A 80 -6.09 -2.44 16.46
CA GLY A 80 -6.33 -3.62 17.29
C GLY A 80 -6.98 -3.34 18.64
N ALA A 81 -7.49 -2.13 18.88
CA ALA A 81 -8.27 -1.86 20.09
C ALA A 81 -9.63 -2.56 20.06
N ARG A 82 -10.13 -2.93 21.25
CA ARG A 82 -11.50 -3.41 21.41
C ARG A 82 -12.47 -2.25 21.21
N VAL A 83 -13.61 -2.55 20.58
CA VAL A 83 -14.69 -1.60 20.34
C VAL A 83 -15.90 -1.98 21.17
N HIS A 84 -16.52 -0.99 21.79
CA HIS A 84 -17.69 -1.11 22.65
C HIS A 84 -18.87 -0.30 22.09
N PRO A 85 -20.10 -0.81 22.16
CA PRO A 85 -21.29 -0.04 21.79
C PRO A 85 -21.65 1.01 22.87
N GLY A 86 -22.52 1.96 22.51
CA GLY A 86 -23.22 2.83 23.48
C GLY A 86 -22.46 4.07 23.97
N GLY A 87 -21.46 4.53 23.22
CA GLY A 87 -20.81 5.84 23.43
C GLY A 87 -21.61 7.01 22.85
N PRO A 88 -21.15 8.26 23.04
CA PRO A 88 -21.84 9.48 22.59
C PRO A 88 -22.03 9.56 21.07
N ALA A 89 -21.15 8.91 20.32
CA ALA A 89 -21.21 8.80 18.86
C ALA A 89 -21.59 7.38 18.40
N GLY A 90 -22.19 6.56 19.27
CA GLY A 90 -22.38 5.13 19.01
C GLY A 90 -21.18 4.30 19.45
N ASP A 91 -20.65 3.46 18.57
CA ASP A 91 -19.50 2.61 18.91
C ASP A 91 -18.23 3.43 19.19
N TRP A 92 -17.48 3.06 20.23
CA TRP A 92 -16.23 3.71 20.64
C TRP A 92 -15.11 2.68 20.88
N ALA A 93 -13.85 3.07 20.71
CA ALA A 93 -12.70 2.18 20.92
C ALA A 93 -12.01 2.45 22.26
N GLU A 94 -11.55 1.37 22.92
CA GLU A 94 -10.54 1.47 23.98
C GLU A 94 -9.27 2.15 23.47
N THR A 95 -8.43 2.62 24.38
CA THR A 95 -7.13 3.20 24.05
C THR A 95 -6.26 2.17 23.31
N PRO A 96 -5.86 2.42 22.05
CA PRO A 96 -4.96 1.52 21.35
C PRO A 96 -3.60 1.45 22.03
N ARG A 97 -2.91 0.31 21.92
CA ARG A 97 -1.56 0.16 22.48
C ARG A 97 -0.62 1.21 21.85
N GLY A 98 0.10 1.95 22.70
CA GLY A 98 1.02 2.99 22.26
C GLY A 98 0.37 4.32 21.91
N ALA A 99 -0.96 4.44 22.03
CA ALA A 99 -1.64 5.72 21.91
C ALA A 99 -1.42 6.58 23.16
N VAL A 100 -1.36 7.89 22.96
CA VAL A 100 -1.33 8.89 24.04
C VAL A 100 -2.73 9.49 24.15
N VAL A 101 -3.34 9.40 25.34
CA VAL A 101 -4.65 10.01 25.62
C VAL A 101 -4.44 11.37 26.24
N HIS A 102 -5.03 12.39 25.63
CA HIS A 102 -4.93 13.79 26.06
C HIS A 102 -6.13 14.20 26.90
N THR A 103 -7.32 13.67 26.57
CA THR A 103 -8.57 13.99 27.28
C THR A 103 -9.41 12.73 27.47
N TRP A 104 -9.98 12.58 28.65
CA TRP A 104 -10.90 11.50 29.01
C TRP A 104 -12.32 12.03 29.21
N GLU A 105 -13.31 11.21 28.90
CA GLU A 105 -14.72 11.43 29.27
C GLU A 105 -15.19 10.21 30.07
N GLY A 106 -15.22 10.34 31.39
CA GLY A 106 -15.33 9.19 32.28
C GLY A 106 -14.16 8.22 32.04
N GLU A 107 -14.47 6.96 31.74
CA GLU A 107 -13.47 5.92 31.43
C GLU A 107 -13.10 5.85 29.94
N ARG A 108 -13.69 6.70 29.09
CA ARG A 108 -13.48 6.64 27.63
C ARG A 108 -12.41 7.64 27.18
N PRO A 109 -11.49 7.25 26.28
CA PRO A 109 -10.52 8.18 25.71
C PRO A 109 -11.22 9.11 24.71
N LEU A 110 -11.48 10.36 25.12
CA LEU A 110 -12.18 11.35 24.29
C LEU A 110 -11.27 11.93 23.21
N HIS A 111 -10.04 12.29 23.57
CA HIS A 111 -9.03 12.79 22.63
C HIS A 111 -7.74 11.98 22.81
N TRP A 112 -7.27 11.35 21.74
CA TRP A 112 -6.05 10.56 21.76
C TRP A 112 -5.32 10.61 20.43
N THR A 113 -4.04 10.26 20.45
CA THR A 113 -3.14 10.29 19.30
C THR A 113 -2.31 9.03 19.21
N HIS A 114 -1.92 8.63 17.99
CA HIS A 114 -1.01 7.49 17.76
C HIS A 114 -0.22 7.71 16.46
N GLY A 115 1.07 8.00 16.55
CA GLY A 115 1.86 8.39 15.38
C GLY A 115 1.31 9.68 14.77
N THR A 116 0.90 9.63 13.50
CA THR A 116 0.29 10.76 12.78
C THR A 116 -1.25 10.77 12.84
N LEU A 117 -1.86 9.87 13.61
CA LEU A 117 -3.30 9.84 13.86
C LEU A 117 -3.68 10.77 15.02
N VAL A 118 -4.69 11.61 14.80
CA VAL A 118 -5.44 12.35 15.83
C VAL A 118 -6.87 11.84 15.84
N ALA A 119 -7.39 11.48 17.02
CA ALA A 119 -8.70 10.88 17.18
C ALA A 119 -9.54 11.57 18.25
N TRP A 120 -10.80 11.85 17.92
CA TRP A 120 -11.80 12.45 18.80
C TRP A 120 -13.06 11.57 18.91
N ALA A 121 -13.35 11.00 20.08
CA ALA A 121 -14.45 10.04 20.21
C ALA A 121 -15.86 10.65 20.09
N GLY A 122 -16.00 11.99 20.16
CA GLY A 122 -17.29 12.67 20.02
C GLY A 122 -17.77 12.76 18.56
N PRO A 123 -19.09 12.91 18.34
CA PRO A 123 -19.67 12.93 16.97
C PRO A 123 -19.34 14.22 16.20
N THR A 124 -19.02 15.30 16.92
CA THR A 124 -18.64 16.60 16.36
C THR A 124 -17.18 16.86 16.66
N LEU A 125 -16.40 17.13 15.61
CA LEU A 125 -14.98 17.46 15.72
C LEU A 125 -14.80 18.90 16.25
N PRO A 126 -13.99 19.11 17.31
CA PRO A 126 -13.69 20.44 17.80
C PRO A 126 -12.91 21.29 16.77
N PRO A 127 -13.26 22.58 16.58
CA PRO A 127 -12.59 23.45 15.62
C PRO A 127 -11.08 23.58 15.83
N GLU A 128 -10.63 23.56 17.08
CA GLU A 128 -9.22 23.65 17.47
C GLU A 128 -8.42 22.40 17.04
N LEU A 129 -9.03 21.21 17.11
CA LEU A 129 -8.38 19.97 16.63
C LEU A 129 -8.30 19.96 15.11
N ARG A 130 -9.36 20.44 14.44
CA ARG A 130 -9.33 20.66 12.99
C ARG A 130 -8.20 21.60 12.58
N ALA A 131 -8.09 22.76 13.23
CA ALA A 131 -7.08 23.77 12.91
C ALA A 131 -5.66 23.25 13.17
N SER A 132 -5.43 22.60 14.31
CA SER A 132 -4.13 22.02 14.68
C SER A 132 -3.70 20.92 13.70
N PHE A 133 -4.62 20.03 13.31
CA PHE A 133 -4.32 19.00 12.33
C PHE A 133 -3.91 19.59 10.97
N LEU A 134 -4.66 20.57 10.46
CA LEU A 134 -4.36 21.23 9.19
C LEU A 134 -3.01 21.96 9.21
N ALA A 135 -2.73 22.73 10.28
CA ALA A 135 -1.43 23.38 10.46
C ALA A 135 -0.28 22.35 10.46
N GLY A 136 -0.48 21.21 11.13
CA GLY A 136 0.48 20.11 11.13
C GLY A 136 0.76 19.51 9.74
N LEU A 137 -0.21 19.55 8.82
CA LEU A 137 0.00 19.08 7.43
C LEU A 137 0.85 20.06 6.60
N GLU A 138 0.71 21.36 6.85
CA GLU A 138 1.46 22.40 6.14
C GLU A 138 2.93 22.43 6.56
N GLU A 139 3.19 22.17 7.84
CA GLU A 139 4.54 22.14 8.43
C GLU A 139 5.25 20.80 8.28
N ALA A 140 4.51 19.71 7.98
CA ALA A 140 5.08 18.38 7.91
C ALA A 140 6.14 18.26 6.79
N PRO A 141 7.31 17.67 7.07
CA PRO A 141 8.26 17.33 6.02
C PRO A 141 7.62 16.33 5.04
N PRO A 142 8.06 16.30 3.77
CA PRO A 142 7.52 15.36 2.79
C PRO A 142 7.62 13.93 3.31
N ARG A 143 6.49 13.22 3.27
CA ARG A 143 6.38 11.84 3.75
C ARG A 143 7.35 10.95 2.98
N LEU A 144 8.21 10.25 3.71
CA LEU A 144 9.06 9.22 3.11
C LEU A 144 8.18 8.02 2.69
N PRO A 145 8.46 7.37 1.55
CA PRO A 145 7.71 6.19 1.13
C PRO A 145 7.76 5.09 2.20
N ALA A 146 6.59 4.59 2.60
CA ALA A 146 6.50 3.56 3.64
C ALA A 146 6.93 2.18 3.13
N THR A 147 6.91 1.99 1.81
CA THR A 147 7.33 0.75 1.16
C THR A 147 8.13 1.04 -0.11
N PRO A 148 8.95 0.08 -0.56
CA PRO A 148 9.55 0.13 -1.89
C PRO A 148 8.52 0.29 -3.02
N LEU A 149 7.31 -0.25 -2.87
CA LEU A 149 6.22 -0.07 -3.84
C LEU A 149 5.83 1.40 -3.96
N GLU A 150 5.67 2.10 -2.84
CA GLU A 150 5.41 3.54 -2.86
C GLU A 150 6.59 4.33 -3.43
N ALA A 151 7.82 3.92 -3.12
CA ALA A 151 9.03 4.58 -3.60
C ALA A 151 9.16 4.54 -5.13
N VAL A 152 8.58 3.53 -5.78
CA VAL A 152 8.53 3.42 -7.24
C VAL A 152 7.26 3.99 -7.87
N GLY A 153 6.37 4.62 -7.09
CA GLY A 153 5.12 5.22 -7.59
C GLY A 153 3.92 4.27 -7.62
N GLY A 154 4.00 3.13 -6.94
CA GLY A 154 2.89 2.19 -6.81
C GLY A 154 2.65 1.31 -8.04
N GLU A 155 1.56 0.54 -7.99
CA GLU A 155 1.16 -0.35 -9.10
C GLU A 155 0.90 0.43 -10.40
N ALA A 156 0.36 1.64 -10.29
CA ALA A 156 0.08 2.52 -11.44
C ALA A 156 1.35 2.88 -12.24
N ALA A 157 2.49 3.02 -11.57
CA ALA A 157 3.78 3.24 -12.23
C ALA A 157 4.43 1.92 -12.69
N LEU A 158 4.22 0.82 -11.97
CA LEU A 158 4.78 -0.49 -12.33
C LEU A 158 4.14 -1.10 -13.56
N ARG A 159 2.82 -1.00 -13.72
CA ARG A 159 2.10 -1.70 -14.79
C ARG A 159 2.56 -1.28 -16.20
N PRO A 160 2.71 0.03 -16.52
CA PRO A 160 3.25 0.46 -17.82
C PRO A 160 4.70 0.00 -18.05
N LEU A 161 5.55 0.08 -17.02
CA LEU A 161 6.93 -0.42 -17.07
C LEU A 161 6.95 -1.91 -17.42
N LEU A 162 6.17 -2.72 -16.71
CA LEU A 162 6.12 -4.17 -16.94
C LEU A 162 5.58 -4.50 -18.32
N ALA A 163 4.58 -3.77 -18.80
CA ALA A 163 4.05 -3.93 -20.15
C ALA A 163 5.13 -3.66 -21.23
N ASP A 164 5.87 -2.55 -21.11
CA ASP A 164 6.98 -2.23 -22.02
C ASP A 164 8.09 -3.29 -21.94
N PHE A 165 8.49 -3.68 -20.73
CA PHE A 165 9.48 -4.71 -20.52
C PHE A 165 9.12 -6.04 -21.21
N TYR A 166 7.89 -6.54 -21.01
CA TYR A 166 7.47 -7.80 -21.61
C TYR A 166 7.24 -7.71 -23.12
N ALA A 167 6.87 -6.53 -23.64
CA ALA A 167 6.85 -6.29 -25.08
C ALA A 167 8.26 -6.42 -25.69
N ARG A 168 9.27 -5.85 -25.04
CA ARG A 168 10.68 -5.98 -25.44
C ARG A 168 11.15 -7.43 -25.35
N ALA A 169 10.87 -8.11 -24.23
CA ALA A 169 11.27 -9.50 -24.04
C ALA A 169 10.61 -10.45 -25.05
N ARG A 170 9.38 -10.18 -25.48
CA ARG A 170 8.68 -10.95 -26.51
C ARG A 170 9.34 -10.80 -27.90
N ALA A 171 9.83 -9.60 -28.21
CA ALA A 171 10.49 -9.31 -29.50
C ALA A 171 11.98 -9.70 -29.52
N ASP A 172 12.56 -10.01 -28.36
CA ASP A 172 13.97 -10.34 -28.23
C ASP A 172 14.30 -11.72 -28.81
N ALA A 173 15.41 -11.82 -29.54
CA ALA A 173 15.80 -13.05 -30.23
C ALA A 173 16.15 -14.21 -29.28
N LEU A 174 16.63 -13.91 -28.06
CA LEU A 174 17.02 -14.91 -27.07
C LEU A 174 15.85 -15.25 -26.13
N LEU A 175 15.13 -14.24 -25.63
CA LEU A 175 14.04 -14.43 -24.68
C LEU A 175 12.69 -14.77 -25.34
N GLY A 176 12.43 -14.20 -26.52
CA GLY A 176 11.17 -14.35 -27.25
C GLY A 176 10.76 -15.80 -27.45
N PRO A 177 11.65 -16.70 -27.93
CA PRO A 177 11.34 -18.13 -28.08
C PRO A 177 10.94 -18.82 -26.78
N VAL A 178 11.57 -18.47 -25.65
CA VAL A 178 11.25 -19.05 -24.34
C VAL A 178 9.84 -18.64 -23.91
N PHE A 179 9.50 -17.35 -24.04
CA PHE A 179 8.16 -16.87 -23.72
C PHE A 179 7.10 -17.43 -24.67
N ALA A 180 7.37 -17.50 -25.97
CA ALA A 180 6.42 -18.04 -26.95
C ALA A 180 6.05 -19.51 -26.67
N ALA A 181 6.97 -20.29 -26.11
CA ALA A 181 6.72 -21.68 -25.74
C ALA A 181 5.86 -21.85 -24.46
N HIS A 182 5.79 -20.85 -23.59
CA HIS A 182 5.20 -20.99 -22.24
C HIS A 182 4.12 -19.95 -21.91
N VAL A 183 3.97 -18.88 -22.70
CA VAL A 183 3.02 -17.80 -22.49
C VAL A 183 2.13 -17.65 -23.72
N ALA A 184 0.90 -18.18 -23.62
CA ALA A 184 -0.13 -18.00 -24.63
C ALA A 184 -0.98 -16.74 -24.35
N ASP A 185 -1.36 -16.54 -23.09
CA ASP A 185 -2.14 -15.40 -22.64
C ASP A 185 -1.23 -14.35 -22.00
N TRP A 186 -0.98 -13.27 -22.74
CA TRP A 186 -0.11 -12.18 -22.31
C TRP A 186 -0.76 -11.25 -21.30
N GLU A 187 -2.08 -11.09 -21.33
CA GLU A 187 -2.79 -10.26 -20.36
C GLU A 187 -2.77 -10.95 -18.99
N ALA A 188 -3.12 -12.23 -18.95
CA ALA A 188 -3.03 -13.02 -17.71
C ALA A 188 -1.59 -13.11 -17.19
N HIS A 189 -0.59 -13.18 -18.07
CA HIS A 189 0.81 -13.13 -17.67
C HIS A 189 1.15 -11.79 -17.01
N LEU A 190 0.75 -10.67 -17.63
CA LEU A 190 1.01 -9.32 -17.12
C LEU A 190 0.34 -9.08 -15.75
N GLU A 191 -0.90 -9.55 -15.56
CA GLU A 191 -1.56 -9.51 -14.26
C GLU A 191 -0.78 -10.28 -13.19
N ARG A 192 -0.36 -11.50 -13.51
CA ARG A 192 0.36 -12.36 -12.57
C ARG A 192 1.72 -11.78 -12.15
N VAL A 193 2.47 -11.22 -13.09
CA VAL A 193 3.79 -10.61 -12.82
C VAL A 193 3.64 -9.25 -12.12
N THR A 194 2.58 -8.50 -12.40
CA THR A 194 2.24 -7.28 -11.66
C THR A 194 1.95 -7.61 -10.19
N ALA A 195 1.09 -8.59 -9.93
CA ALA A 195 0.80 -9.06 -8.56
C ALA A 195 2.06 -9.55 -7.83
N PHE A 196 2.98 -10.22 -8.54
CA PHE A 196 4.28 -10.63 -8.00
C PHE A 196 5.10 -9.41 -7.56
N TRP A 197 5.27 -8.41 -8.42
CA TRP A 197 6.04 -7.21 -8.09
C TRP A 197 5.40 -6.37 -6.99
N VAL A 198 4.08 -6.21 -6.98
CA VAL A 198 3.35 -5.55 -5.88
C VAL A 198 3.64 -6.25 -4.54
N THR A 199 3.62 -7.58 -4.53
CA THR A 199 3.90 -8.36 -3.32
C THR A 199 5.35 -8.20 -2.86
N VAL A 200 6.31 -8.37 -3.78
CA VAL A 200 7.73 -8.21 -3.48
C VAL A 200 8.02 -6.81 -2.97
N LEU A 201 7.39 -5.79 -3.55
CA LEU A 201 7.63 -4.40 -3.21
C LEU A 201 6.90 -3.92 -1.94
N GLY A 202 6.08 -4.77 -1.32
CA GLY A 202 5.47 -4.50 -0.01
C GLY A 202 4.01 -4.04 -0.07
N GLY A 203 3.32 -4.19 -1.20
CA GLY A 203 1.90 -3.86 -1.34
C GLY A 203 0.92 -4.85 -0.71
N GLY A 204 1.41 -5.93 -0.10
CA GLY A 204 0.59 -6.99 0.50
C GLY A 204 0.56 -8.28 -0.34
N PRO A 205 -0.14 -9.33 0.11
CA PRO A 205 -0.07 -10.68 -0.48
C PRO A 205 -0.94 -10.83 -1.74
N ALA A 206 -0.64 -10.07 -2.79
CA ALA A 206 -1.34 -10.14 -4.08
C ALA A 206 -0.94 -11.38 -4.90
N TRP A 207 0.27 -11.89 -4.67
CA TRP A 207 0.79 -13.09 -5.32
C TRP A 207 1.18 -14.15 -4.31
N ARG A 208 0.94 -15.41 -4.69
CA ARG A 208 1.33 -16.59 -3.92
C ARG A 208 2.07 -17.56 -4.83
N GLY A 209 3.17 -18.10 -4.35
CA GLY A 209 3.92 -19.12 -5.07
C GLY A 209 5.41 -19.08 -4.73
N ASN A 210 6.18 -19.84 -5.50
CA ASN A 210 7.63 -19.82 -5.47
C ASN A 210 8.14 -19.68 -6.91
N LEU A 211 9.03 -18.72 -7.15
CA LEU A 211 9.58 -18.48 -8.47
C LEU A 211 10.43 -19.65 -8.97
N ASN A 212 11.18 -20.31 -8.09
CA ASN A 212 12.12 -21.36 -8.47
C ASN A 212 11.44 -22.52 -9.22
N PRO A 213 10.37 -23.17 -8.70
CA PRO A 213 9.71 -24.25 -9.43
C PRO A 213 9.00 -23.79 -10.70
N ILE A 214 8.57 -22.53 -10.78
CA ILE A 214 7.95 -21.98 -12.00
C ILE A 214 8.97 -21.87 -13.14
N HIS A 215 10.21 -21.51 -12.80
CA HIS A 215 11.28 -21.34 -13.79
C HIS A 215 12.14 -22.61 -13.98
N ALA A 216 11.98 -23.59 -13.09
CA ALA A 216 12.64 -24.88 -13.21
C ALA A 216 12.14 -25.62 -14.45
N GLY A 217 13.07 -26.17 -15.23
CA GLY A 217 12.74 -26.93 -16.44
C GLY A 217 12.48 -26.10 -17.70
N LEU A 218 12.50 -24.75 -17.62
CA LEU A 218 12.33 -23.88 -18.79
C LEU A 218 13.59 -23.78 -19.68
N GLY A 219 14.67 -24.48 -19.34
CA GLY A 219 15.94 -24.43 -20.08
C GLY A 219 16.72 -23.10 -19.95
N LEU A 220 16.35 -22.26 -18.97
CA LEU A 220 17.00 -20.95 -18.75
C LEU A 220 18.47 -21.11 -18.35
N ARG A 221 19.31 -20.25 -18.91
CA ARG A 221 20.76 -20.16 -18.63
C ARG A 221 21.15 -18.75 -18.19
N GLY A 222 22.40 -18.57 -17.76
CA GLY A 222 22.95 -17.28 -17.34
C GLY A 222 22.71 -16.16 -18.35
N GLU A 223 22.96 -16.42 -19.64
CA GLU A 223 22.71 -15.48 -20.75
C GLU A 223 21.25 -14.98 -20.82
N HIS A 224 20.28 -15.82 -20.48
CA HIS A 224 18.86 -15.44 -20.48
C HIS A 224 18.57 -14.49 -19.31
N LEU A 225 19.12 -14.78 -18.13
CA LEU A 225 18.97 -13.90 -16.97
C LEU A 225 19.65 -12.55 -17.20
N GLU A 226 20.87 -12.55 -17.75
CA GLU A 226 21.60 -11.32 -18.10
C GLU A 226 20.80 -10.47 -19.10
N ARG A 227 20.26 -11.09 -20.15
CA ARG A 227 19.44 -10.38 -21.14
C ARG A 227 18.15 -9.85 -20.54
N TRP A 228 17.49 -10.65 -19.69
CA TRP A 228 16.28 -10.25 -18.98
C TRP A 228 16.54 -9.03 -18.09
N LEU A 229 17.62 -9.04 -17.31
CA LEU A 229 18.01 -7.94 -16.43
C LEU A 229 18.35 -6.66 -17.21
N ALA A 230 19.00 -6.80 -18.37
CA ALA A 230 19.31 -5.66 -19.24
C ALA A 230 18.03 -4.99 -19.76
N LEU A 231 17.11 -5.75 -20.35
CA LEU A 231 15.84 -5.23 -20.87
C LEU A 231 14.95 -4.64 -19.76
N PHE A 232 14.95 -5.28 -18.58
CA PHE A 232 14.22 -4.75 -17.42
C PHE A 232 14.82 -3.42 -16.95
N GLY A 233 16.16 -3.31 -16.98
CA GLY A 233 16.89 -2.06 -16.72
C GLY A 233 16.54 -0.93 -17.68
N GLU A 234 16.42 -1.22 -18.97
CA GLU A 234 16.00 -0.25 -19.97
C GLU A 234 14.57 0.25 -19.72
N ALA A 235 13.63 -0.67 -19.52
CA ALA A 235 12.23 -0.31 -19.23
C ALA A 235 12.12 0.47 -17.91
N ALA A 236 12.81 0.06 -16.85
CA ALA A 236 12.77 0.78 -15.57
C ALA A 236 13.25 2.23 -15.69
N ARG A 237 14.34 2.48 -16.40
CA ARG A 237 14.86 3.84 -16.62
C ARG A 237 14.00 4.67 -17.56
N ALA A 238 13.24 4.04 -18.45
CA ALA A 238 12.31 4.75 -19.35
C ALA A 238 11.03 5.21 -18.64
N HIS A 239 10.57 4.47 -17.61
CA HIS A 239 9.28 4.71 -16.96
C HIS A 239 9.38 5.33 -15.55
N LEU A 240 10.54 5.21 -14.88
CA LEU A 240 10.70 5.65 -13.51
C LEU A 240 11.74 6.78 -13.38
N PRO A 241 11.57 7.69 -12.40
CA PRO A 241 12.64 8.60 -11.99
C PRO A 241 13.92 7.84 -11.59
N PRO A 242 15.12 8.41 -11.76
CA PRO A 242 16.38 7.71 -11.53
C PRO A 242 16.48 6.98 -10.19
N GLY A 243 16.13 7.64 -9.07
CA GLY A 243 16.19 7.01 -7.74
C GLY A 243 15.20 5.85 -7.55
N ALA A 244 14.02 5.91 -8.18
CA ALA A 244 13.05 4.83 -8.17
C ALA A 244 13.51 3.65 -9.03
N ALA A 245 14.08 3.94 -10.21
CA ALA A 245 14.67 2.92 -11.08
C ALA A 245 15.82 2.19 -10.36
N ASP A 246 16.74 2.92 -9.74
CA ASP A 246 17.88 2.35 -9.02
C ASP A 246 17.44 1.44 -7.86
N LEU A 247 16.45 1.88 -7.07
CA LEU A 247 15.85 1.08 -6.01
C LEU A 247 15.27 -0.24 -6.55
N LEU A 248 14.52 -0.16 -7.66
CA LEU A 248 13.90 -1.32 -8.26
C LEU A 248 14.98 -2.29 -8.79
N LEU A 249 15.98 -1.78 -9.51
CA LEU A 249 17.04 -2.58 -10.12
C LEU A 249 17.96 -3.25 -9.10
N ALA A 250 18.30 -2.57 -8.00
CA ALA A 250 19.06 -3.19 -6.91
C ALA A 250 18.33 -4.43 -6.37
N ARG A 251 17.00 -4.34 -6.23
CA ARG A 251 16.17 -5.44 -5.74
C ARG A 251 16.03 -6.56 -6.77
N THR A 252 15.81 -6.21 -8.03
CA THR A 252 15.75 -7.15 -9.15
C THR A 252 17.06 -7.94 -9.28
N GLY A 253 18.21 -7.28 -9.25
CA GLY A 253 19.53 -7.91 -9.31
C GLY A 253 19.77 -8.89 -8.15
N ALA A 254 19.40 -8.50 -6.92
CA ALA A 254 19.51 -9.38 -5.76
C ALA A 254 18.63 -10.64 -5.88
N MET A 255 17.48 -10.56 -6.54
CA MET A 255 16.64 -11.73 -6.83
C MET A 255 17.23 -12.60 -7.95
N GLY A 256 17.73 -11.99 -9.02
CA GLY A 256 18.39 -12.69 -10.13
C GLY A 256 19.58 -13.53 -9.66
N ALA A 257 20.43 -12.98 -8.79
CA ALA A 257 21.58 -13.71 -8.24
C ALA A 257 21.17 -15.00 -7.48
N ARG A 258 20.01 -15.00 -6.82
CA ARG A 258 19.49 -16.17 -6.09
C ARG A 258 18.93 -17.25 -7.03
N LEU A 259 18.40 -16.84 -8.19
CA LEU A 259 17.94 -17.75 -9.23
C LEU A 259 19.12 -18.36 -10.00
N GLY A 260 20.14 -17.56 -10.33
CA GLY A 260 21.33 -18.02 -11.06
C GLY A 260 22.24 -18.98 -10.28
N ASN A 261 22.40 -18.79 -8.96
CA ASN A 261 23.34 -19.59 -8.16
C ASN A 261 22.84 -20.97 -7.72
N ARG A 262 21.58 -21.36 -8.00
CA ARG A 262 21.02 -22.65 -7.56
C ARG A 262 20.93 -23.73 -8.65
N ALA A 263 21.28 -23.40 -9.89
CA ALA A 263 21.35 -24.38 -10.98
C ALA A 263 22.75 -25.03 -11.09
N ARG A 264 23.16 -25.81 -10.07
CA ARG A 264 24.16 -26.87 -10.23
C ARG A 264 23.83 -28.05 -9.31
N PRO A 265 23.39 -29.18 -9.88
CA PRO A 265 24.14 -30.40 -9.67
C PRO A 265 24.35 -31.19 -10.97
N GLY A 266 25.58 -31.64 -11.18
CA GLY A 266 25.97 -32.46 -12.32
C GLY A 266 27.47 -32.47 -12.58
N ARG A 267 28.28 -32.90 -11.59
CA ARG A 267 29.59 -33.49 -11.89
C ARG A 267 29.31 -34.98 -12.06
N VAL A 268 29.35 -35.45 -13.30
CA VAL A 268 29.46 -36.88 -13.61
C VAL A 268 30.92 -37.26 -13.31
N GLY A 269 31.10 -38.37 -12.60
CA GLY A 269 32.41 -38.96 -12.28
C GLY A 269 33.14 -39.46 -13.52
#